data_AF-A0A2Z3GS34-F1
#
_entry.id   AF-A0A2Z3GS34-F1
#
_cell.length_a   1.000
_cell.length_b   1.000
_cell.length_c   1.000
_cell.angle_alpha   90.00
_cell.angle_beta   90.00
_cell.angle_gamma   90.00
#
_symmetry.space_group_name_H-M   'P 1'
#
loop_
_entity.id
_entity.type
_entity.pdbx_description
1 polymer ?
#
loop_
_entity_poly.entity_id
_entity_poly.type
_entity_poly.pdbx_seq_one_letter_code
_entity_poly.pdbx_strand_id
1 'polypeptide(L)'
;MEYHKLGIAPWHTHQKPPKLFRQLWLARLVSDFYHWQNQLAALYTDFYAAVWLFEPRFGYSQLVAAIGERKDHYEQLFESEAGFQASSSQELPPEYQALAGVQGLQWTKYPEVELLLPDDFAEQSTWVKKKHHWPSETQHEAPYIAVQVGWVWVGRLKNDTFPASANSSLL
;
A
#
# COMPACT_ATOMS: atom_id res chain seq x y z
N MET A 1 0.94 -11.30 -36.32
CA MET A 1 0.80 -9.91 -35.84
C MET A 1 1.84 -9.71 -34.75
N GLU A 2 2.86 -8.91 -35.01
CA GLU A 2 3.88 -8.60 -34.02
C GLU A 2 3.43 -7.42 -33.17
N TYR A 3 2.93 -7.72 -31.97
CA TYR A 3 2.60 -6.72 -30.97
C TYR A 3 3.89 -6.22 -30.30
N HIS A 4 4.17 -4.92 -30.40
CA HIS A 4 5.29 -4.28 -29.71
C HIS A 4 4.75 -3.19 -28.79
N LYS A 5 4.96 -3.36 -27.47
CA LYS A 5 4.58 -2.35 -26.47
C LYS A 5 5.72 -1.36 -26.33
N LEU A 6 5.51 -0.12 -26.80
CA LEU A 6 6.47 0.96 -26.61
C LEU A 6 6.37 1.47 -25.17
N GLY A 7 7.43 1.23 -24.42
CA GLY A 7 7.57 1.70 -23.06
C GLY A 7 8.40 2.96 -22.95
N ILE A 8 7.85 4.01 -22.34
CA ILE A 8 8.61 5.21 -22.02
C ILE A 8 9.27 5.00 -20.65
N ALA A 9 10.61 5.02 -20.60
CA ALA A 9 11.32 5.02 -19.33
C ALA A 9 11.08 6.34 -18.58
N PRO A 10 10.95 6.33 -17.24
CA PRO A 10 11.02 5.16 -16.35
C PRO A 10 9.70 4.39 -16.20
N TRP A 11 8.62 4.84 -16.83
CA TRP A 11 7.23 4.41 -16.61
C TRP A 11 6.88 2.99 -17.06
N HIS A 12 7.64 2.44 -18.01
CA HIS A 12 7.44 1.07 -18.51
C HIS A 12 8.66 0.16 -18.25
N THR A 13 9.59 0.58 -17.41
CA THR A 13 10.71 -0.27 -16.99
C THR A 13 10.45 -0.77 -15.59
N HIS A 14 10.77 -2.04 -15.29
CA HIS A 14 10.78 -2.57 -13.91
C HIS A 14 11.88 -1.94 -13.01
N GLN A 15 12.52 -0.88 -13.49
CA GLN A 15 13.57 -0.17 -12.79
C GLN A 15 12.97 0.92 -11.91
N LYS A 16 13.51 1.03 -10.70
CA LYS A 16 13.19 2.11 -9.78
C LYS A 16 13.53 3.47 -10.44
N PRO A 17 12.56 4.40 -10.60
CA PRO A 17 12.81 5.71 -11.23
C PRO A 17 13.92 6.47 -10.50
N PRO A 18 14.65 7.43 -11.11
CA PRO A 18 15.73 8.14 -10.42
C PRO A 18 15.26 8.88 -9.15
N LYS A 19 16.17 9.06 -8.17
CA LYS A 19 15.86 9.60 -6.84
C LYS A 19 15.06 10.90 -6.88
N LEU A 20 15.48 11.85 -7.70
CA LEU A 20 14.80 13.15 -7.82
C LEU A 20 13.35 13.01 -8.28
N PHE A 21 13.07 12.12 -9.24
CA PHE A 21 11.71 11.87 -9.70
C PHE A 21 10.85 11.25 -8.61
N ARG A 22 11.39 10.29 -7.85
CA ARG A 22 10.68 9.69 -6.72
C ARG A 22 10.36 10.73 -5.64
N GLN A 23 11.31 11.60 -5.32
CA GLN A 23 11.12 12.68 -4.36
C GLN A 23 10.03 13.67 -4.81
N LEU A 24 10.06 14.10 -6.08
CA LEU A 24 9.03 14.99 -6.64
C LEU A 24 7.65 14.33 -6.64
N TRP A 25 7.58 13.05 -7.00
CA TRP A 25 6.32 12.31 -7.00
C TRP A 25 5.77 12.19 -5.58
N LEU A 26 6.56 11.72 -4.61
CA LEU A 26 6.09 11.61 -3.23
C LEU A 26 5.70 12.98 -2.65
N ALA A 27 6.48 14.04 -2.91
CA ALA A 27 6.13 15.39 -2.51
C ALA A 27 4.76 15.82 -3.09
N ARG A 28 4.49 15.45 -4.34
CA ARG A 28 3.19 15.71 -4.97
C ARG A 28 2.07 14.91 -4.33
N LEU A 29 2.25 13.61 -4.08
CA LEU A 29 1.25 12.77 -3.40
C LEU A 29 0.91 13.31 -2.01
N VAL A 30 1.91 13.75 -1.26
CA VAL A 30 1.72 14.33 0.08
C VAL A 30 1.00 15.68 -0.02
N SER A 31 1.35 16.53 -0.99
CA SER A 31 0.62 17.78 -1.23
C SER A 31 -0.85 17.54 -1.58
N ASP A 32 -1.12 16.60 -2.48
CA ASP A 32 -2.48 16.25 -2.89
C ASP A 32 -3.25 15.59 -1.72
N PHE A 33 -2.58 14.79 -0.89
CA PHE A 33 -3.15 14.22 0.32
C PHE A 33 -3.71 15.31 1.24
N TYR A 34 -2.91 16.32 1.59
CA TYR A 34 -3.40 17.40 2.48
C TYR A 34 -4.54 18.20 1.84
N HIS A 35 -4.50 18.39 0.53
CA HIS A 35 -5.58 19.06 -0.18
C HIS A 35 -6.89 18.24 -0.12
N TRP A 36 -6.82 16.94 -0.41
CA TRP A 36 -7.97 16.04 -0.38
C TRP A 36 -8.48 15.83 1.04
N GLN A 37 -7.60 15.71 2.02
CA GLN A 37 -7.96 15.59 3.43
C GLN A 37 -8.87 16.75 3.87
N ASN A 38 -8.49 17.98 3.53
CA ASN A 38 -9.28 19.17 3.88
C ASN A 38 -10.64 19.21 3.17
N GLN A 39 -10.69 18.77 1.90
CA GLN A 39 -11.93 18.73 1.14
C GLN A 39 -12.87 17.62 1.64
N LEU A 40 -12.34 16.43 1.88
CA LEU A 40 -13.12 15.28 2.37
C LEU A 40 -13.65 15.52 3.77
N ALA A 41 -12.86 16.13 4.67
CA ALA A 41 -13.31 16.50 6.01
C ALA A 41 -14.47 17.50 6.03
N ALA A 42 -14.65 18.30 4.97
CA ALA A 42 -15.80 19.19 4.83
C ALA A 42 -17.07 18.50 4.31
N LEU A 43 -16.93 17.32 3.69
CA LEU A 43 -18.01 16.62 3.00
C LEU A 43 -18.46 15.35 3.72
N TYR A 44 -17.55 14.70 4.45
CA TYR A 44 -17.77 13.41 5.06
C TYR A 44 -17.32 13.43 6.51
N THR A 45 -18.13 12.84 7.38
CA THR A 45 -17.80 12.65 8.80
C THR A 45 -16.86 11.47 9.02
N ASP A 46 -16.77 10.57 8.05
CA ASP A 46 -15.96 9.36 8.11
C ASP A 46 -15.48 8.98 6.71
N PHE A 47 -14.17 8.84 6.54
CA PHE A 47 -13.52 8.48 5.29
C PHE A 47 -12.11 7.98 5.56
N TYR A 48 -11.61 7.19 4.62
CA TYR A 48 -10.23 6.73 4.56
C TYR A 48 -9.43 7.69 3.68
N ALA A 49 -8.25 8.09 4.11
CA ALA A 49 -7.26 8.74 3.26
C ALA A 49 -5.84 8.31 3.65
N ALA A 50 -5.02 7.93 2.67
CA ALA A 50 -3.64 7.56 2.92
C ALA A 50 -2.74 7.76 1.69
N VAL A 51 -1.47 8.06 1.93
CA VAL A 51 -0.41 7.98 0.91
C VAL A 51 0.24 6.61 0.97
N TRP A 52 0.24 5.88 -0.13
CA TRP A 52 0.93 4.60 -0.25
C TRP A 52 2.20 4.77 -1.08
N LEU A 53 3.32 4.35 -0.53
CA LEU A 53 4.64 4.43 -1.15
C LEU A 53 5.19 3.01 -1.32
N PHE A 54 5.41 2.57 -2.55
CA PHE A 54 5.86 1.22 -2.84
C PHE A 54 7.36 1.17 -3.19
N GLU A 55 8.07 0.16 -2.69
CA GLU A 55 9.45 -0.14 -3.06
C GLU A 55 9.65 -1.65 -3.23
N PRO A 56 10.31 -2.13 -4.30
CA PRO A 56 10.93 -1.34 -5.38
C PRO A 56 9.93 -0.85 -6.44
N ARG A 57 8.67 -1.26 -6.37
CA ARG A 57 7.63 -0.99 -7.37
C ARG A 57 7.06 0.42 -7.26
N PHE A 58 7.92 1.42 -7.30
CA PHE A 58 7.57 2.83 -7.04
C PHE A 58 6.40 3.35 -7.90
N GLY A 59 6.24 2.83 -9.13
CA GLY A 59 5.15 3.20 -10.02
C GLY A 59 3.74 2.90 -9.49
N TYR A 60 3.61 2.05 -8.45
CA TYR A 60 2.34 1.75 -7.79
C TYR A 60 2.03 2.72 -6.64
N SER A 61 2.93 3.66 -6.34
CA SER A 61 2.72 4.66 -5.28
C SER A 61 1.54 5.58 -5.62
N GLN A 62 0.65 5.78 -4.67
CA GLN A 62 -0.65 6.37 -4.91
C GLN A 62 -1.22 7.08 -3.67
N LEU A 63 -2.13 8.01 -3.91
CA LEU A 63 -3.03 8.56 -2.90
C LEU A 63 -4.33 7.76 -2.96
N VAL A 64 -4.72 7.16 -1.84
CA VAL A 64 -5.96 6.39 -1.72
C VAL A 64 -6.93 7.15 -0.84
N ALA A 65 -8.15 7.32 -1.32
CA ALA A 65 -9.26 7.83 -0.52
C ALA A 65 -10.50 6.98 -0.74
N ALA A 66 -11.28 6.73 0.32
CA ALA A 66 -12.49 5.92 0.24
C ALA A 66 -13.53 6.33 1.29
N ILE A 67 -14.79 6.01 1.01
CA ILE A 67 -15.95 6.22 1.88
C ILE A 67 -16.82 4.95 1.89
N GLY A 68 -17.69 4.81 2.89
CA GLY A 68 -18.60 3.66 3.01
C GLY A 68 -17.85 2.33 3.07
N GLU A 69 -18.41 1.28 2.47
CA GLU A 69 -17.83 -0.09 2.51
C GLU A 69 -16.39 -0.16 1.99
N ARG A 70 -16.00 0.72 1.07
CA ARG A 70 -14.63 0.76 0.56
C ARG A 70 -13.63 1.30 1.59
N LYS A 71 -14.06 2.16 2.50
CA LYS A 71 -13.24 2.62 3.62
C LYS A 71 -12.90 1.42 4.51
N ASP A 72 -13.91 0.65 4.91
CA ASP A 72 -13.73 -0.51 5.79
C ASP A 72 -12.79 -1.56 5.16
N HIS A 73 -12.91 -1.78 3.85
CA HIS A 73 -11.98 -2.62 3.11
C HIS A 73 -10.52 -2.17 3.26
N TYR A 74 -10.21 -0.88 3.08
CA TYR A 74 -8.84 -0.37 3.17
C TYR A 74 -8.31 -0.29 4.60
N GLU A 75 -9.17 -0.09 5.58
CA GLU A 75 -8.81 -0.19 7.00
C GLU A 75 -8.37 -1.61 7.34
N GLN A 76 -9.19 -2.60 6.96
CA GLN A 76 -8.95 -4.02 7.27
C GLN A 76 -7.83 -4.64 6.43
N LEU A 77 -7.53 -4.09 5.25
CA LEU A 77 -6.51 -4.63 4.34
C LEU A 77 -5.16 -4.85 5.04
N PHE A 78 -4.78 -3.93 5.92
CA PHE A 78 -3.50 -3.97 6.64
C PHE A 78 -3.60 -4.53 8.07
N GLU A 79 -4.81 -4.87 8.52
CA GLU A 79 -5.08 -5.51 9.81
C GLU A 79 -5.36 -7.01 9.67
N SER A 80 -5.69 -7.48 8.46
CA SER A 80 -6.00 -8.88 8.21
C SER A 80 -4.77 -9.80 8.29
N GLU A 81 -4.99 -11.01 8.81
CA GLU A 81 -3.98 -12.07 8.92
C GLU A 81 -3.47 -12.61 7.58
N ALA A 82 -4.09 -12.20 6.46
CA ALA A 82 -3.80 -12.66 5.10
C ALA A 82 -2.47 -12.13 4.50
N GLY A 83 -1.56 -11.63 5.34
CA GLY A 83 -0.17 -11.40 4.94
C GLY A 83 0.37 -9.97 5.04
N PHE A 84 -0.41 -9.00 5.52
CA PHE A 84 0.05 -7.63 5.70
C PHE A 84 0.38 -7.32 7.16
N GLN A 85 1.20 -8.14 7.82
CA GLN A 85 1.63 -7.82 9.18
C GLN A 85 2.60 -6.63 9.17
N ALA A 86 2.30 -5.61 9.99
CA ALA A 86 3.16 -4.45 10.13
C ALA A 86 4.57 -4.84 10.56
N SER A 87 5.59 -4.28 9.91
CA SER A 87 6.98 -4.46 10.30
C SER A 87 7.30 -3.60 11.52
N SER A 88 8.19 -4.08 12.39
CA SER A 88 8.70 -3.32 13.55
C SER A 88 9.45 -2.05 13.15
N SER A 89 9.97 -1.98 11.92
CA SER A 89 10.60 -0.79 11.35
C SER A 89 9.57 0.08 10.64
N GLN A 90 9.11 1.15 11.28
CA GLN A 90 8.15 2.10 10.71
C GLN A 90 8.79 3.20 9.85
N GLU A 91 10.12 3.32 9.88
CA GLU A 91 10.80 4.44 9.25
C GLU A 91 10.70 4.40 7.73
N LEU A 92 10.29 5.54 7.15
CA LEU A 92 10.44 5.80 5.73
C LEU A 92 11.91 5.79 5.32
N PRO A 93 12.24 5.42 4.07
CA PRO A 93 13.58 5.58 3.54
C PRO A 93 14.11 7.02 3.74
N PRO A 94 15.38 7.20 4.16
CA PRO A 94 15.96 8.51 4.52
C PRO A 94 15.82 9.59 3.44
N GLU A 95 15.79 9.19 2.17
CA GLU A 95 15.60 10.07 1.02
C GLU A 95 14.25 10.79 0.97
N TYR A 96 13.25 10.30 1.71
CA TYR A 96 11.90 10.86 1.74
C TYR A 96 11.59 11.64 3.02
N GLN A 97 12.35 11.41 4.10
CA GLN A 97 12.06 11.96 5.42
C GLN A 97 12.10 13.50 5.45
N ALA A 98 12.95 14.13 4.64
CA ALA A 98 13.10 15.58 4.58
C ALA A 98 12.08 16.29 3.66
N LEU A 99 11.19 15.55 2.99
CA LEU A 99 10.21 16.17 2.09
C LEU A 99 9.13 16.91 2.89
N ALA A 100 8.68 18.05 2.35
CA ALA A 100 7.65 18.85 2.96
C ALA A 100 6.36 18.03 3.19
N GLY A 101 5.76 18.17 4.37
CA GLY A 101 4.53 17.48 4.75
C GLY A 101 4.70 16.02 5.20
N VAL A 102 5.78 15.33 4.82
CA VAL A 102 5.99 13.90 5.18
C VAL A 102 5.97 13.67 6.70
N GLN A 103 6.53 14.60 7.46
CA GLN A 103 6.59 14.53 8.94
C GLN A 103 5.23 14.69 9.63
N GLY A 104 4.24 15.25 8.93
CA GLY A 104 2.88 15.38 9.43
C GLY A 104 2.06 14.10 9.31
N LEU A 105 2.59 13.07 8.63
CA LEU A 105 1.95 11.76 8.52
C LEU A 105 2.60 10.74 9.47
N GLN A 106 1.80 9.81 9.95
CA GLN A 106 2.24 8.57 10.57
C GLN A 106 2.43 7.53 9.49
N TRP A 107 3.66 7.02 9.37
CA TRP A 107 4.00 6.02 8.37
C TRP A 107 4.09 4.65 9.01
N THR A 108 3.36 3.69 8.45
CA THR A 108 3.45 2.29 8.84
C THR A 108 3.93 1.46 7.66
N LYS A 109 4.89 0.56 7.90
CA LYS A 109 5.51 -0.26 6.86
C LYS A 109 4.89 -1.66 6.86
N TYR A 110 4.45 -2.11 5.69
CA TYR A 110 3.86 -3.43 5.47
C TYR A 110 4.59 -4.17 4.34
N PRO A 111 4.67 -5.50 4.38
CA PRO A 111 5.12 -6.27 3.23
C PRO A 111 4.16 -6.04 2.06
N GLU A 112 4.71 -5.78 0.89
CA GLU A 112 3.92 -5.83 -0.34
C GLU A 112 3.87 -7.29 -0.81
N VAL A 113 2.69 -7.88 -0.90
CA VAL A 113 2.51 -9.30 -1.23
C VAL A 113 1.76 -9.50 -2.53
N GLU A 114 2.12 -10.57 -3.23
CA GLU A 114 1.34 -11.16 -4.32
C GLU A 114 0.79 -12.51 -3.85
N LEU A 115 -0.51 -12.73 -4.06
CA LEU A 115 -1.16 -14.00 -3.74
C LEU A 115 -1.12 -14.89 -4.99
N LEU A 116 -0.53 -16.07 -4.86
CA LEU A 116 -0.46 -17.07 -5.93
C LEU A 116 -1.19 -18.33 -5.50
N LEU A 117 -1.82 -19.02 -6.45
CA LEU A 117 -2.32 -20.37 -6.19
C LEU A 117 -1.13 -21.31 -5.94
N PRO A 118 -1.30 -22.40 -5.17
CA PRO A 118 -0.22 -23.36 -4.91
C PRO A 118 0.41 -23.93 -6.20
N ASP A 119 -0.43 -24.25 -7.19
CA ASP A 119 0.03 -24.77 -8.49
C ASP A 119 0.81 -23.70 -9.27
N ASP A 120 0.29 -22.46 -9.33
CA ASP A 120 0.99 -21.34 -9.95
C ASP A 120 2.33 -21.07 -9.28
N PHE A 121 2.40 -21.16 -7.94
CA PHE A 121 3.62 -21.01 -7.17
C PHE A 121 4.62 -22.14 -7.46
N ALA A 122 4.15 -23.37 -7.63
CA ALA A 122 4.97 -24.52 -7.99
C ALA A 122 5.59 -24.36 -9.40
N GLU A 123 4.96 -23.62 -10.30
CA GLU A 123 5.48 -23.30 -11.64
C GLU A 123 6.40 -22.07 -11.67
N GLN A 124 6.45 -21.28 -10.60
CA GLN A 124 7.31 -20.10 -10.55
C GLN A 124 8.81 -20.42 -10.62
N SER A 125 9.56 -19.43 -11.13
CA SER A 125 11.02 -19.48 -11.17
C SER A 125 11.65 -19.66 -9.79
N THR A 126 12.89 -20.19 -9.76
CA THR A 126 13.66 -20.35 -8.52
C THR A 126 13.93 -19.02 -7.81
N TRP A 127 13.89 -17.89 -8.52
CA TRP A 127 14.03 -16.57 -7.91
C TRP A 127 12.80 -16.18 -7.07
N VAL A 128 11.58 -16.43 -7.56
CA VAL A 128 10.34 -16.16 -6.82
C VAL A 128 10.25 -17.06 -5.59
N LYS A 129 10.59 -18.34 -5.74
CA LYS A 129 10.59 -19.32 -4.63
C LYS A 129 11.62 -19.01 -3.53
N LYS A 130 12.66 -18.22 -3.83
CA LYS A 130 13.63 -17.73 -2.84
C LYS A 130 13.16 -16.50 -2.06
N LYS A 131 12.12 -15.81 -2.54
CA LYS A 131 11.51 -14.70 -1.79
C LYS A 131 10.83 -15.23 -0.54
N HIS A 132 10.69 -14.38 0.47
CA HIS A 132 9.91 -14.73 1.64
C HIS A 132 8.45 -14.97 1.22
N HIS A 133 7.90 -16.11 1.63
CA HIS A 133 6.54 -16.52 1.30
C HIS A 133 5.97 -17.39 2.43
N TRP A 134 4.66 -17.41 2.56
CA TRP A 134 3.94 -18.18 3.57
C TRP A 134 2.55 -18.60 3.04
N PRO A 135 1.97 -19.69 3.56
CA PRO A 135 0.58 -20.04 3.28
C PRO A 135 -0.37 -18.96 3.79
N SER A 136 -1.40 -18.65 3.03
CA SER A 136 -2.46 -17.71 3.40
C SER A 136 -3.80 -18.24 2.93
N GLU A 137 -4.85 -17.93 3.67
CA GLU A 137 -6.23 -18.22 3.28
C GLU A 137 -6.96 -16.91 2.96
N THR A 138 -7.86 -16.96 2.00
CA THR A 138 -8.79 -15.84 1.74
C THR A 138 -10.06 -16.03 2.58
N GLN A 139 -10.95 -15.04 2.58
CA GLN A 139 -12.26 -15.13 3.24
C GLN A 139 -13.15 -16.30 2.75
N HIS A 140 -12.75 -16.98 1.67
CA HIS A 140 -13.41 -18.17 1.12
C HIS A 140 -12.63 -19.48 1.35
N GLU A 141 -11.65 -19.52 2.27
CA GLU A 141 -10.82 -20.69 2.62
C GLU A 141 -10.05 -21.32 1.44
N ALA A 142 -9.98 -20.64 0.29
CA ALA A 142 -9.15 -21.08 -0.81
C ALA A 142 -7.67 -20.87 -0.42
N PRO A 143 -6.80 -21.90 -0.56
CA PRO A 143 -5.40 -21.81 -0.17
C PRO A 143 -4.62 -20.98 -1.20
N TYR A 144 -3.83 -20.04 -0.71
CA TYR A 144 -2.88 -19.25 -1.49
C TYR A 144 -1.49 -19.29 -0.84
N ILE A 145 -0.49 -18.95 -1.63
CA ILE A 145 0.86 -18.65 -1.17
C ILE A 145 1.06 -17.15 -1.31
N ALA A 146 1.17 -16.45 -0.18
CA ALA A 146 1.53 -15.05 -0.16
C ALA A 146 3.04 -14.93 -0.37
N VAL A 147 3.45 -14.23 -1.42
CA VAL A 147 4.87 -14.00 -1.73
C VAL A 147 5.18 -12.54 -1.54
N GLN A 148 6.11 -12.22 -0.65
CA GLN A 148 6.57 -10.86 -0.45
C GLN A 148 7.39 -10.39 -1.66
N VAL A 149 6.86 -9.40 -2.38
CA VAL A 149 7.51 -8.82 -3.56
C VAL A 149 8.17 -7.47 -3.31
N GLY A 150 7.85 -6.83 -2.19
CA GLY A 150 8.42 -5.54 -1.81
C GLY A 150 7.94 -5.05 -0.44
N TRP A 151 7.84 -3.74 -0.32
CA TRP A 151 7.35 -3.01 0.85
C TRP A 151 6.42 -1.89 0.42
N VAL A 152 5.39 -1.66 1.22
CA VAL A 152 4.54 -0.48 1.14
C VAL A 152 4.61 0.30 2.45
N TRP A 153 4.86 1.60 2.38
CA TRP A 153 4.68 2.52 3.50
C TRP A 153 3.36 3.24 3.32
N VAL A 154 2.51 3.17 4.33
CA VAL A 154 1.19 3.79 4.37
C VAL A 154 1.26 4.98 5.31
N GLY A 155 1.15 6.19 4.76
CA GLY A 155 1.15 7.46 5.47
C GLY A 155 -0.26 7.94 5.73
N ARG A 156 -0.68 8.03 6.98
CA ARG A 156 -1.99 8.55 7.44
C ARG A 156 -1.80 9.73 8.37
N LEU A 157 -2.87 10.47 8.69
CA LEU A 157 -2.74 11.49 9.74
C LEU A 157 -2.52 10.83 11.11
N LYS A 158 -1.71 11.48 11.96
CA LYS A 158 -1.31 10.97 13.29
C LYS A 158 -2.46 10.78 14.29
N ASN A 159 -3.72 11.02 13.91
CA ASN A 159 -4.90 11.01 14.79
C ASN A 159 -6.16 10.39 14.15
N ASP A 160 -6.04 9.51 13.16
CA ASP A 160 -7.19 8.74 12.65
C ASP A 160 -7.60 7.63 13.64
N THR A 161 -7.85 7.99 14.91
CA THR A 161 -8.55 7.11 15.85
C THR A 161 -10.04 7.29 15.58
N PHE A 162 -10.54 6.65 14.53
CA PHE A 162 -11.98 6.43 14.42
C PHE A 162 -12.37 5.47 15.54
N PRO A 163 -13.38 5.79 16.37
CA PRO A 163 -13.78 4.91 17.46
C PRO A 163 -14.17 3.57 16.87
N ALA A 164 -13.54 2.50 17.39
CA ALA A 164 -13.91 1.12 17.08
C ALA A 164 -15.44 1.02 17.10
N SER A 165 -16.00 0.52 16.00
CA SER A 165 -17.42 0.24 15.86
C SER A 165 -17.90 -0.45 17.14
N ALA A 166 -18.69 0.29 17.93
CA ALA A 166 -19.30 -0.24 19.12
C ALA A 166 -20.09 -1.49 18.73
N ASN A 167 -19.80 -2.60 19.41
CA ASN A 167 -20.48 -3.87 19.28
C ASN A 167 -21.99 -3.65 19.09
N SER A 168 -22.51 -4.02 17.91
CA SER A 168 -23.93 -4.33 17.75
C SER A 168 -24.21 -5.63 18.50
N SER A 169 -24.40 -5.52 19.80
CA SER A 169 -25.22 -6.43 20.58
C SER A 169 -26.56 -5.74 20.80
N LEU A 170 -27.64 -6.48 20.52
CA LEU A 170 -29.07 -6.21 20.73
C LEU A 170 -29.85 -5.98 19.43
N LEU A 171 -30.38 -7.05 18.84
CA LEU A 171 -31.72 -7.60 19.12
C LEU A 171 -31.95 -8.89 18.33
#